data_AF-A0A7L5AHY5-F1
#
_entry.id   AF-A0A7L5AHY5-F1
#
_cell.length_a   1.000
_cell.length_b   1.000
_cell.length_c   1.000
_cell.angle_alpha   90.00
_cell.angle_beta   90.00
_cell.angle_gamma   90.00
#
_symmetry.space_group_name_H-M   'P 1'
#
loop_
_entity.id
_entity.type
_entity.pdbx_description
1 polymer ?
#
loop_
_entity_poly.entity_id
_entity_poly.type
_entity_poly.pdbx_seq_one_letter_code
_entity_poly.pdbx_strand_id
1 'polypeptide(L)'
;MSVSKRTTSWWAGSTTRARLTALGASAIVLALLATSVVVWNSPGNPVSVAIENAVKNESADRSLVLERNKLLAQVVALRKSLEKARGDLGSSKAEKAVIQQDLWSAQGELESVGGGGGGGNGGTGGGTGGGADRAGAGGGGSGGQKSPTVAKPRPPAIVSTPAAVAPIIAPTKAEIVAPTEPYFGMYTAQAPFNWATFDSTSVKIGATPSVVGYFGGWDENFRANAVTRAWERDTLPILTWESRPIGSTNDIVNEPAYSLPDIIGDPIAGVAGTHDDYLRQYARDIVSTGLPLGIRLNHEMNGVWYPWAEQTGKGVSINGNRSGDYVRMWQHVHDIFQAEGANDLVVWIWSPNVINRLPATHKTPEYLAHLYPGDDYVDWVGLSGYLRPPFDAPEGNSYDFGFTFNRSLNALRDLTDKPILLAEIGASEIGSHKAGWVSSLFTSLQKPENADIIGFAWFNLAVTTYVAGERATNDWRIDSRADSLAAFVDGLALPGSRFVVNPK
;
A
#
# COMPACT_ATOMS: atom_id res chain seq x y z
N MET A 1 -11.45 -70.17 12.23
CA MET A 1 -12.41 -70.87 11.34
C MET A 1 -13.80 -70.87 11.97
N SER A 2 -14.80 -70.46 11.19
CA SER A 2 -16.26 -70.71 11.28
C SER A 2 -17.15 -69.97 12.30
N VAL A 3 -18.42 -69.82 11.86
CA VAL A 3 -19.52 -68.87 12.15
C VAL A 3 -20.76 -69.65 12.62
N SER A 4 -21.74 -69.04 13.34
CA SER A 4 -23.19 -69.24 13.08
C SER A 4 -24.16 -68.34 13.90
N LYS A 5 -25.30 -67.98 13.29
CA LYS A 5 -26.47 -67.17 13.74
C LYS A 5 -27.75 -68.05 13.81
N ARG A 6 -28.79 -67.68 14.61
CA ARG A 6 -30.19 -67.34 14.16
C ARG A 6 -31.26 -67.15 15.27
N THR A 7 -32.36 -66.49 14.86
CA THR A 7 -33.50 -65.80 15.52
C THR A 7 -34.87 -66.52 15.44
N THR A 8 -35.90 -66.15 16.24
CA THR A 8 -37.32 -65.72 15.86
C THR A 8 -38.37 -65.76 17.02
N SER A 9 -39.53 -65.11 16.82
CA SER A 9 -40.50 -64.46 17.76
C SER A 9 -42.00 -64.88 17.63
N TRP A 10 -42.91 -64.39 18.52
CA TRP A 10 -44.31 -63.84 18.28
C TRP A 10 -45.53 -64.38 19.13
N TRP A 11 -46.64 -63.62 19.21
CA TRP A 11 -47.68 -63.45 20.29
C TRP A 11 -49.09 -64.11 20.08
N ALA A 12 -50.02 -64.04 21.08
CA ALA A 12 -51.51 -64.15 20.92
C ALA A 12 -52.37 -63.47 22.05
N GLY A 13 -53.62 -63.05 21.73
CA GLY A 13 -54.62 -62.40 22.63
C GLY A 13 -56.10 -62.87 22.41
N SER A 14 -57.08 -62.42 23.22
CA SER A 14 -58.49 -62.94 23.30
C SER A 14 -59.61 -61.85 23.27
N THR A 15 -60.82 -62.21 22.78
CA THR A 15 -61.95 -61.33 22.34
C THR A 15 -63.31 -61.62 23.02
N THR A 16 -63.87 -60.69 23.83
CA THR A 16 -65.30 -60.77 24.27
C THR A 16 -66.03 -59.43 24.45
N ARG A 17 -65.46 -58.27 24.06
CA ARG A 17 -66.14 -56.95 24.16
C ARG A 17 -66.65 -56.36 22.84
N ALA A 18 -66.53 -57.10 21.73
CA ALA A 18 -66.62 -56.56 20.37
C ALA A 18 -67.95 -55.88 19.98
N ARG A 19 -69.10 -56.32 20.50
CA ARG A 19 -70.41 -55.80 20.04
C ARG A 19 -70.78 -54.43 20.63
N LEU A 20 -70.40 -54.14 21.87
CA LEU A 20 -70.60 -52.81 22.48
C LEU A 20 -69.56 -51.80 21.96
N THR A 21 -68.35 -52.26 21.64
CA THR A 21 -67.33 -51.42 20.98
C THR A 21 -67.73 -51.04 19.56
N ALA A 22 -68.42 -51.91 18.82
CA ALA A 22 -68.87 -51.62 17.45
C ALA A 22 -69.94 -50.51 17.40
N LEU A 23 -70.89 -50.48 18.33
CA LEU A 23 -71.91 -49.42 18.38
C LEU A 23 -71.33 -48.06 18.80
N GLY A 24 -70.39 -48.05 19.75
CA GLY A 24 -69.65 -46.84 20.11
C GLY A 24 -68.74 -46.32 18.98
N ALA A 25 -68.08 -47.21 18.25
CA ALA A 25 -67.23 -46.86 17.12
C ALA A 25 -68.02 -46.25 15.95
N SER A 26 -69.20 -46.77 15.64
CA SER A 26 -70.05 -46.23 14.57
C SER A 26 -70.54 -44.80 14.86
N ALA A 27 -70.87 -44.49 16.12
CA ALA A 27 -71.25 -43.14 16.52
C ALA A 27 -70.06 -42.15 16.42
N ILE A 28 -68.85 -42.59 16.77
CA ILE A 28 -67.62 -41.78 16.66
C ILE A 28 -67.25 -41.56 15.19
N VAL A 29 -67.37 -42.58 14.33
CA VAL A 29 -67.07 -42.44 12.90
C VAL A 29 -68.04 -41.49 12.22
N LEU A 30 -69.34 -41.53 12.56
CA LEU A 30 -70.31 -40.57 12.03
C LEU A 30 -70.05 -39.13 12.52
N ALA A 31 -69.65 -38.96 13.78
CA ALA A 31 -69.25 -37.64 14.30
C ALA A 31 -67.94 -37.12 13.65
N LEU A 32 -66.99 -38.00 13.35
CA LEU A 32 -65.73 -37.69 12.66
C LEU A 32 -65.94 -37.37 11.17
N LEU A 33 -66.89 -38.04 10.50
CA LEU A 33 -67.28 -37.73 9.13
C LEU A 33 -68.02 -36.40 9.05
N ALA A 34 -68.93 -36.11 9.99
CA ALA A 34 -69.63 -34.83 10.06
C ALA A 34 -68.65 -33.66 10.31
N THR A 35 -67.68 -33.84 11.22
CA THR A 35 -66.63 -32.83 11.46
C THR A 35 -65.67 -32.70 10.28
N SER A 36 -65.29 -33.80 9.61
CA SER A 36 -64.44 -33.72 8.41
C SER A 36 -65.13 -32.98 7.25
N VAL A 37 -66.43 -33.19 7.03
CA VAL A 37 -67.19 -32.47 6.00
C VAL A 37 -67.28 -30.96 6.31
N VAL A 38 -67.46 -30.58 7.58
CA VAL A 38 -67.46 -29.17 8.00
C VAL A 38 -66.08 -28.53 7.86
N VAL A 39 -65.01 -29.26 8.18
CA VAL A 39 -63.62 -28.78 8.11
C VAL A 39 -63.13 -28.64 6.66
N TRP A 40 -63.62 -29.46 5.72
CA TRP A 40 -63.19 -29.44 4.32
C TRP A 40 -64.03 -28.54 3.41
N ASN A 41 -65.29 -28.24 3.77
CA ASN A 41 -66.18 -27.38 2.98
C ASN A 41 -66.38 -25.97 3.58
N SER A 42 -65.65 -25.58 4.63
CA SER A 42 -65.70 -24.22 5.17
C SER A 42 -64.61 -23.35 4.53
N PRO A 43 -64.96 -22.26 3.81
CA PRO A 43 -63.97 -21.31 3.29
C PRO A 43 -63.23 -20.63 4.45
N GLY A 44 -61.90 -20.73 4.50
CA GLY A 44 -61.05 -20.06 5.51
C GLY A 44 -60.43 -20.96 6.59
N ASN A 45 -60.33 -22.28 6.38
CA ASN A 45 -59.65 -23.17 7.32
C ASN A 45 -58.13 -22.87 7.41
N PRO A 46 -57.52 -22.84 8.61
CA PRO A 46 -56.08 -22.60 8.81
C PRO A 46 -55.15 -23.50 7.98
N VAL A 47 -55.57 -24.72 7.61
CA VAL A 47 -54.76 -25.60 6.74
C VAL A 47 -54.71 -25.08 5.30
N SER A 48 -55.82 -24.60 4.74
CA SER A 48 -55.83 -24.02 3.39
C SER A 48 -55.06 -22.70 3.34
N VAL A 49 -55.17 -21.88 4.40
CA VAL A 49 -54.39 -20.63 4.55
C VAL A 49 -52.89 -20.93 4.69
N ALA A 50 -52.51 -21.97 5.44
CA ALA A 50 -51.12 -22.37 5.58
C ALA A 50 -50.51 -22.89 4.26
N ILE A 51 -51.28 -23.66 3.48
CA ILE A 51 -50.85 -24.12 2.15
C ILE A 51 -50.75 -22.94 1.18
N GLU A 52 -51.72 -22.02 1.18
CA GLU A 52 -51.69 -20.85 0.30
C GLU A 52 -50.54 -19.90 0.65
N ASN A 53 -50.22 -19.75 1.95
CA ASN A 53 -49.05 -19.01 2.41
C ASN A 53 -47.73 -19.73 2.08
N ALA A 54 -47.69 -21.07 2.17
CA ALA A 54 -46.51 -21.85 1.78
C ALA A 54 -46.23 -21.75 0.27
N VAL A 55 -47.27 -21.83 -0.57
CA VAL A 55 -47.16 -21.67 -2.03
C VAL A 55 -46.79 -20.23 -2.41
N LYS A 56 -47.33 -19.21 -1.71
CA LYS A 56 -46.94 -17.80 -1.91
C LYS A 56 -45.48 -17.57 -1.50
N ASN A 57 -45.04 -18.12 -0.37
CA ASN A 57 -43.65 -18.02 0.07
C ASN A 57 -42.68 -18.76 -0.86
N GLU A 58 -43.04 -19.94 -1.37
CA GLU A 58 -42.22 -20.64 -2.38
C GLU A 58 -42.14 -19.86 -3.70
N SER A 59 -43.22 -19.19 -4.10
CA SER A 59 -43.23 -18.33 -5.29
C SER A 59 -42.39 -17.06 -5.12
N ALA A 60 -42.35 -16.50 -3.90
CA ALA A 60 -41.50 -15.36 -3.54
C ALA A 60 -40.02 -15.76 -3.42
N ASP A 61 -39.71 -16.94 -2.85
CA ASP A 61 -38.35 -17.47 -2.84
C ASP A 61 -37.86 -17.77 -4.26
N ARG A 62 -38.74 -18.28 -5.13
CA ARG A 62 -38.41 -18.53 -6.54
C ARG A 62 -38.19 -17.23 -7.31
N SER A 63 -38.96 -16.17 -7.04
CA SER A 63 -38.74 -14.86 -7.66
C SER A 63 -37.44 -14.21 -7.15
N LEU A 64 -37.11 -14.34 -5.86
CA LEU A 64 -35.85 -13.88 -5.29
C LEU A 64 -34.64 -14.65 -5.83
N VAL A 65 -34.75 -15.96 -6.05
CA VAL A 65 -33.69 -16.76 -6.70
C VAL A 65 -33.49 -16.33 -8.15
N LEU A 66 -34.57 -16.05 -8.89
CA LEU A 66 -34.50 -15.54 -10.26
C LEU A 66 -33.89 -14.13 -10.32
N GLU A 67 -34.26 -13.25 -9.39
CA GLU A 67 -33.70 -11.90 -9.28
C GLU A 67 -32.23 -11.93 -8.87
N ARG A 68 -31.86 -12.80 -7.92
CA ARG A 68 -30.47 -13.07 -7.54
C ARG A 68 -29.66 -13.59 -8.72
N ASN A 69 -30.20 -14.51 -9.52
CA ASN A 69 -29.51 -15.03 -10.71
C ASN A 69 -29.37 -13.97 -11.80
N LYS A 70 -30.36 -13.10 -11.97
CA LYS A 70 -30.30 -11.94 -12.89
C LYS A 70 -29.23 -10.93 -12.43
N LEU A 71 -29.16 -10.64 -11.14
CA LEU A 71 -28.13 -9.78 -10.55
C LEU A 71 -26.75 -10.40 -10.68
N LEU A 72 -26.59 -11.71 -10.45
CA LEU A 72 -25.33 -12.41 -10.68
C LEU A 72 -24.89 -12.33 -12.15
N ALA A 73 -25.81 -12.51 -13.09
CA ALA A 73 -25.51 -12.34 -14.51
C ALA A 73 -25.08 -10.90 -14.85
N GLN A 74 -25.71 -9.89 -14.25
CA GLN A 74 -25.30 -8.49 -14.39
C GLN A 74 -23.92 -8.22 -13.78
N VAL A 75 -23.60 -8.78 -12.62
CA VAL A 75 -22.27 -8.67 -12.00
C VAL A 75 -21.20 -9.33 -12.87
N VAL A 76 -21.47 -10.50 -13.44
CA VAL A 76 -20.54 -11.17 -14.38
C VAL A 76 -20.34 -10.32 -15.64
N ALA A 77 -21.41 -9.75 -16.20
CA ALA A 77 -21.32 -8.85 -17.35
C ALA A 77 -20.52 -7.59 -17.03
N LEU A 78 -20.75 -6.96 -15.88
CA LEU A 78 -20.01 -5.80 -15.41
C LEU A 78 -18.53 -6.11 -15.16
N ARG A 79 -18.22 -7.28 -14.59
CA ARG A 79 -16.83 -7.75 -14.44
C ARG A 79 -16.15 -7.92 -15.80
N LYS A 80 -16.84 -8.51 -16.78
CA LYS A 80 -16.31 -8.66 -18.15
C LYS A 80 -16.08 -7.29 -18.81
N SER A 81 -16.98 -6.33 -18.61
CA SER A 81 -16.81 -4.95 -19.09
C SER A 81 -15.67 -4.22 -18.37
N LEU A 82 -15.49 -4.45 -17.07
CA LEU A 82 -14.38 -3.90 -16.28
C LEU A 82 -13.04 -4.48 -16.74
N GLU A 83 -12.95 -5.78 -16.94
CA GLU A 83 -11.73 -6.44 -17.44
C GLU A 83 -11.40 -6.00 -18.87
N LYS A 84 -12.41 -5.82 -19.72
CA LYS A 84 -12.22 -5.22 -21.04
C LYS A 84 -11.70 -3.78 -20.92
N ALA A 85 -12.33 -2.94 -20.09
CA ALA A 85 -11.89 -1.55 -19.88
C ALA A 85 -10.48 -1.46 -19.26
N ARG A 86 -10.11 -2.42 -18.39
CA ARG A 86 -8.75 -2.55 -17.85
C ARG A 86 -7.75 -2.98 -18.92
N GLY A 87 -8.13 -3.90 -19.80
CA GLY A 87 -7.34 -4.29 -20.97
C GLY A 87 -7.13 -3.12 -21.93
N ASP A 88 -8.19 -2.38 -22.24
CA ASP A 88 -8.15 -1.18 -23.10
C ASP A 88 -7.33 -0.04 -22.47
N LEU A 89 -7.38 0.11 -21.14
CA LEU A 89 -6.52 1.06 -20.40
C LEU A 89 -5.06 0.59 -20.38
N GLY A 90 -4.82 -0.71 -20.25
CA GLY A 90 -3.49 -1.32 -20.31
C GLY A 90 -2.85 -1.15 -21.67
N SER A 91 -3.60 -1.40 -22.75
CA SER A 91 -3.13 -1.18 -24.12
C SER A 91 -2.89 0.31 -24.39
N SER A 92 -3.76 1.21 -23.93
CA SER A 92 -3.55 2.65 -24.07
C SER A 92 -2.35 3.16 -23.26
N LYS A 93 -2.08 2.59 -22.08
CA LYS A 93 -0.86 2.89 -21.31
C LYS A 93 0.41 2.37 -22.00
N ALA A 94 0.36 1.17 -22.57
CA ALA A 94 1.47 0.60 -23.34
C ALA A 94 1.73 1.42 -24.61
N GLU A 95 0.68 1.80 -25.34
CA GLU A 95 0.75 2.64 -26.53
C GLU A 95 1.29 4.04 -26.20
N LYS A 96 0.87 4.63 -25.06
CA LYS A 96 1.46 5.88 -24.55
C LYS A 96 2.95 5.72 -24.20
N ALA A 97 3.35 4.60 -23.60
CA ALA A 97 4.74 4.34 -23.26
C ALA A 97 5.61 4.17 -24.52
N VAL A 98 5.09 3.46 -25.54
CA VAL A 98 5.74 3.32 -26.85
C VAL A 98 5.85 4.67 -27.55
N ILE A 99 4.77 5.45 -27.63
CA ILE A 99 4.79 6.80 -28.22
C ILE A 99 5.79 7.70 -27.48
N GLN A 100 5.90 7.57 -26.16
CA GLN A 100 6.82 8.37 -25.34
C GLN A 100 8.28 7.93 -25.52
N GLN A 101 8.53 6.64 -25.74
CA GLN A 101 9.84 6.09 -26.10
C GLN A 101 10.25 6.45 -27.54
N ASP A 102 9.31 6.45 -28.48
CA ASP A 102 9.53 6.91 -29.85
C ASP A 102 9.83 8.40 -29.89
N LEU A 103 9.14 9.21 -29.07
CA LEU A 103 9.43 10.65 -28.91
C LEU A 103 10.85 10.88 -28.40
N TRP A 104 11.28 10.09 -27.42
CA TRP A 104 12.62 10.14 -26.84
C TRP A 104 13.69 9.74 -27.87
N SER A 105 13.44 8.67 -28.63
CA SER A 105 14.36 8.18 -29.65
C SER A 105 14.50 9.18 -30.80
N ALA A 106 13.39 9.77 -31.24
CA ALA A 106 13.40 10.84 -32.25
C ALA A 106 14.11 12.11 -31.76
N GLN A 107 14.02 12.45 -30.48
CA GLN A 107 14.78 13.55 -29.87
C GLN A 107 16.29 13.25 -29.86
N GLY A 108 16.69 12.04 -29.48
CA GLY A 108 18.10 11.61 -29.51
C GLY A 108 18.69 11.53 -30.93
N GLU A 109 17.91 11.09 -31.91
CA GLU A 109 18.33 11.09 -33.33
C GLU A 109 18.50 12.52 -33.85
N LEU A 110 17.61 13.45 -33.50
CA LEU A 110 17.72 14.87 -33.86
C LEU A 110 18.98 15.52 -33.26
N GLU A 111 19.35 15.14 -32.03
CA GLU A 111 20.59 15.57 -31.38
C GLU A 111 21.84 14.97 -32.05
N SER A 112 21.77 13.71 -32.48
CA SER A 112 22.88 13.03 -33.17
C SER A 112 23.15 13.60 -34.57
N VAL A 113 22.11 14.05 -35.29
CA VAL A 113 22.23 14.69 -36.61
C VAL A 113 22.79 16.11 -36.47
N GLY A 114 22.66 16.75 -35.30
CA GLY A 114 23.27 18.06 -35.00
C GLY A 114 24.75 18.00 -34.60
N GLY A 115 25.26 16.84 -34.18
CA GLY A 115 26.64 16.68 -33.66
C GLY A 115 27.69 16.19 -34.67
N GLY A 116 27.28 15.80 -35.88
CA GLY A 116 28.16 15.19 -36.88
C GLY A 116 28.71 16.20 -37.90
N GLY A 117 29.58 17.13 -37.51
CA GLY A 117 30.19 18.05 -38.47
C GLY A 117 31.40 18.84 -37.97
N GLY A 118 32.60 18.29 -38.15
CA GLY A 118 33.81 19.09 -38.39
C GLY A 118 34.89 19.07 -37.30
N GLY A 119 35.82 18.11 -37.39
CA GLY A 119 37.16 18.23 -36.81
C GLY A 119 38.17 18.66 -37.88
N GLY A 120 38.93 19.74 -37.63
CA GLY A 120 39.99 20.22 -38.51
C GLY A 120 40.71 21.46 -37.96
N ASN A 121 41.89 21.24 -37.39
CA ASN A 121 42.77 22.18 -36.69
C ASN A 121 43.47 23.20 -37.62
N GLY A 122 43.84 24.38 -37.10
CA GLY A 122 44.72 25.36 -37.76
C GLY A 122 44.61 26.77 -37.16
N GLY A 123 45.67 27.23 -36.47
CA GLY A 123 45.66 28.40 -35.59
C GLY A 123 46.24 29.72 -36.14
N THR A 124 46.58 30.58 -35.17
CA THR A 124 47.33 31.85 -35.19
C THR A 124 46.55 33.17 -35.41
N GLY A 125 46.88 34.17 -34.56
CA GLY A 125 46.92 35.59 -34.94
C GLY A 125 46.17 36.55 -34.02
N GLY A 126 46.91 37.42 -33.31
CA GLY A 126 46.40 38.38 -32.32
C GLY A 126 45.64 39.60 -32.88
N GLY A 127 45.25 40.51 -31.97
CA GLY A 127 44.96 41.92 -32.32
C GLY A 127 43.72 42.56 -31.70
N THR A 128 43.92 43.20 -30.55
CA THR A 128 43.46 44.56 -30.13
C THR A 128 42.17 45.23 -30.68
N GLY A 129 41.44 45.86 -29.75
CA GLY A 129 40.63 47.08 -29.92
C GLY A 129 39.16 46.83 -30.30
N GLY A 130 38.13 47.46 -29.75
CA GLY A 130 38.00 48.73 -29.02
C GLY A 130 36.86 49.55 -29.66
N GLY A 131 35.88 49.99 -28.86
CA GLY A 131 34.86 51.01 -29.20
C GLY A 131 33.64 50.46 -29.98
N ALA A 132 32.41 50.45 -29.46
CA ALA A 132 31.54 51.53 -28.98
C ALA A 132 30.65 52.14 -30.09
N ASP A 133 29.37 52.29 -29.72
CA ASP A 133 28.36 53.21 -30.24
C ASP A 133 27.74 52.92 -31.63
N ARG A 134 26.50 53.28 -31.94
CA ARG A 134 25.21 53.50 -31.25
C ARG A 134 24.24 53.94 -32.38
N ALA A 135 22.96 53.58 -32.24
CA ALA A 135 21.76 54.36 -32.59
C ALA A 135 21.25 54.49 -34.06
N GLY A 136 19.91 54.45 -34.13
CA GLY A 136 19.04 55.20 -35.07
C GLY A 136 18.53 54.42 -36.29
N ALA A 137 17.30 53.89 -36.38
CA ALA A 137 15.95 54.48 -36.37
C ALA A 137 15.48 55.08 -37.73
N GLY A 138 14.28 54.66 -38.18
CA GLY A 138 13.49 55.17 -39.31
C GLY A 138 13.56 54.28 -40.57
N GLY A 139 12.50 53.86 -41.26
CA GLY A 139 11.10 54.29 -41.34
C GLY A 139 10.75 54.53 -42.83
N GLY A 140 9.73 53.84 -43.36
CA GLY A 140 9.05 54.19 -44.64
C GLY A 140 9.36 53.31 -45.85
N GLY A 141 8.32 52.71 -46.43
CA GLY A 141 8.41 51.80 -47.58
C GLY A 141 8.14 52.44 -48.95
N SER A 142 8.42 51.69 -50.01
CA SER A 142 7.67 51.65 -51.28
C SER A 142 8.22 50.53 -52.16
N GLY A 143 7.35 49.88 -52.91
CA GLY A 143 7.65 48.71 -53.74
C GLY A 143 8.60 48.95 -54.91
N GLY A 144 9.28 47.88 -55.30
CA GLY A 144 10.05 47.76 -56.52
C GLY A 144 10.64 46.36 -56.64
N GLN A 145 10.12 45.56 -57.57
CA GLN A 145 10.70 44.28 -57.98
C GLN A 145 12.17 44.48 -58.36
N LYS A 146 13.07 43.81 -57.65
CA LYS A 146 14.45 43.57 -58.07
C LYS A 146 14.85 42.13 -57.72
N SER A 147 15.59 41.55 -58.65
CA SER A 147 16.14 40.20 -58.75
C SER A 147 16.65 39.61 -57.42
N PRO A 148 16.64 38.26 -57.26
CA PRO A 148 17.13 37.63 -56.04
C PRO A 148 18.63 37.90 -55.90
N THR A 149 18.96 38.80 -54.99
CA THR A 149 20.32 38.96 -54.49
C THR A 149 20.60 37.77 -53.58
N VAL A 150 21.68 37.06 -53.86
CA VAL A 150 22.20 35.98 -53.01
C VAL A 150 22.49 36.58 -51.64
N ALA A 151 21.62 36.30 -50.67
CA ALA A 151 21.82 36.71 -49.29
C ALA A 151 23.11 36.04 -48.78
N LYS A 152 24.05 36.84 -48.28
CA LYS A 152 25.18 36.32 -47.51
C LYS A 152 24.64 35.43 -46.39
N PRO A 153 25.25 34.26 -46.13
CA PRO A 153 24.79 33.39 -45.06
C PRO A 153 24.77 34.17 -43.75
N ARG A 154 23.61 34.19 -43.09
CA ARG A 154 23.46 34.67 -41.73
C ARG A 154 24.48 33.91 -40.86
N PRO A 155 25.27 34.58 -40.00
CA PRO A 155 26.11 33.87 -39.06
C PRO A 155 25.23 32.85 -38.31
N PRO A 156 25.69 31.60 -38.13
CA PRO A 156 24.93 30.64 -37.34
C PRO A 156 24.59 31.30 -36.00
N ALA A 157 23.31 31.28 -35.65
CA ALA A 157 22.90 31.67 -34.30
C ALA A 157 23.78 30.87 -33.34
N ILE A 158 24.48 31.56 -32.43
CA ILE A 158 25.23 30.90 -31.38
C ILE A 158 24.19 30.10 -30.60
N VAL A 159 24.13 28.80 -30.86
CA VAL A 159 23.35 27.86 -30.07
C VAL A 159 24.03 27.89 -28.72
N SER A 160 23.42 28.58 -27.76
CA SER A 160 23.84 28.50 -26.37
C SER A 160 23.85 27.02 -26.00
N THR A 161 25.03 26.48 -25.70
CA THR A 161 25.18 25.15 -25.11
C THR A 161 24.15 25.04 -23.99
N PRO A 162 23.30 23.99 -23.94
CA PRO A 162 22.41 23.78 -22.81
C PRO A 162 23.24 23.87 -21.54
N ALA A 163 22.83 24.75 -20.61
CA ALA A 163 23.49 24.84 -19.32
C ALA A 163 23.51 23.43 -18.72
N ALA A 164 24.70 22.94 -18.35
CA ALA A 164 24.83 21.67 -17.64
C ALA A 164 23.88 21.71 -16.43
N VAL A 165 22.96 20.75 -16.37
CA VAL A 165 22.01 20.64 -15.24
C VAL A 165 22.86 20.49 -13.99
N ALA A 166 22.65 21.37 -13.00
CA ALA A 166 23.38 21.30 -11.74
C ALA A 166 23.17 19.91 -11.10
N PRO A 167 24.21 19.29 -10.54
CA PRO A 167 24.06 18.00 -9.88
C PRO A 167 23.06 18.12 -8.73
N ILE A 168 22.19 17.12 -8.58
CA ILE A 168 21.28 17.01 -7.44
C ILE A 168 22.13 16.78 -6.19
N ILE A 169 21.94 17.61 -5.17
CA ILE A 169 22.66 17.49 -3.89
C ILE A 169 21.69 16.91 -2.87
N ALA A 170 22.06 15.78 -2.26
CA ALA A 170 21.36 15.17 -1.15
C ALA A 170 22.24 15.18 0.11
N PRO A 171 21.64 15.22 1.32
CA PRO A 171 22.38 14.98 2.55
C PRO A 171 23.05 13.60 2.54
N THR A 172 24.13 13.45 3.26
CA THR A 172 24.80 12.16 3.47
C THR A 172 23.90 11.19 4.24
N LYS A 173 24.16 9.88 4.14
CA LYS A 173 23.46 8.87 4.95
C LYS A 173 23.53 9.20 6.46
N ALA A 174 24.68 9.67 6.95
CA ALA A 174 24.84 10.02 8.37
C ALA A 174 23.93 11.19 8.79
N GLU A 175 23.83 12.24 7.98
CA GLU A 175 22.91 13.37 8.21
C GLU A 175 21.45 12.93 8.12
N ILE A 176 21.13 12.00 7.22
CA ILE A 176 19.79 11.43 7.14
C ILE A 176 19.48 10.69 8.43
N VAL A 177 20.35 9.76 8.85
CA VAL A 177 20.13 8.87 9.98
C VAL A 177 19.97 9.63 11.31
N ALA A 178 20.69 10.74 11.47
CA ALA A 178 20.64 11.59 12.65
C ALA A 178 20.17 13.02 12.27
N PRO A 179 18.88 13.20 11.95
CA PRO A 179 18.40 14.48 11.45
C PRO A 179 18.36 15.53 12.56
N THR A 180 18.65 16.78 12.21
CA THR A 180 18.54 17.91 13.16
C THR A 180 17.09 18.30 13.46
N GLU A 181 16.18 17.99 12.54
CA GLU A 181 14.75 18.25 12.63
C GLU A 181 13.98 16.97 12.32
N PRO A 182 12.91 16.63 13.07
CA PRO A 182 12.13 15.43 12.78
C PRO A 182 11.51 15.45 11.39
N TYR A 183 11.52 14.28 10.74
CA TYR A 183 10.88 14.08 9.46
C TYR A 183 9.37 14.17 9.55
N PHE A 184 8.79 14.98 8.67
CA PHE A 184 7.39 14.85 8.29
C PHE A 184 7.31 14.25 6.89
N GLY A 185 6.70 13.09 6.76
CA GLY A 185 6.55 12.36 5.51
C GLY A 185 5.11 12.15 5.08
N MET A 186 4.92 11.84 3.80
CA MET A 186 3.62 11.50 3.26
C MET A 186 3.71 10.46 2.14
N TYR A 187 2.86 9.43 2.21
CA TYR A 187 2.55 8.55 1.09
C TYR A 187 1.32 9.10 0.37
N THR A 188 1.39 9.23 -0.95
CA THR A 188 0.22 9.50 -1.79
C THR A 188 0.14 8.46 -2.89
N ALA A 189 -0.99 8.39 -3.60
CA ALA A 189 -1.22 7.34 -4.59
C ALA A 189 -0.18 7.29 -5.73
N GLN A 190 0.50 8.41 -6.03
CA GLN A 190 1.39 8.47 -7.18
C GLN A 190 2.74 9.17 -6.93
N ALA A 191 2.94 9.86 -5.80
CA ALA A 191 4.27 10.42 -5.52
C ALA A 191 5.28 9.29 -5.28
N PRO A 192 6.55 9.44 -5.67
CA PRO A 192 7.20 10.61 -6.33
C PRO A 192 7.01 10.67 -7.87
N PHE A 193 6.23 9.78 -8.47
CA PHE A 193 6.00 9.75 -9.92
C PHE A 193 5.06 10.86 -10.40
N ASN A 194 4.09 11.24 -9.57
CA ASN A 194 3.22 12.39 -9.75
C ASN A 194 2.99 13.10 -8.41
N TRP A 195 3.30 14.39 -8.38
CA TRP A 195 3.27 15.21 -7.18
C TRP A 195 1.94 15.92 -6.92
N ALA A 196 0.94 15.83 -7.82
CA ALA A 196 -0.27 16.65 -7.74
C ALA A 196 -1.03 16.54 -6.40
N THR A 197 -1.24 15.32 -5.89
CA THR A 197 -1.89 15.13 -4.57
C THR A 197 -0.97 15.57 -3.44
N PHE A 198 0.33 15.29 -3.55
CA PHE A 198 1.31 15.68 -2.54
C PHE A 198 1.36 17.20 -2.38
N ASP A 199 1.43 17.93 -3.49
CA ASP A 199 1.50 19.40 -3.54
C ASP A 199 0.19 20.03 -3.07
N SER A 200 -0.95 19.51 -3.54
CA SER A 200 -2.28 19.97 -3.11
C SER A 200 -2.49 19.84 -1.60
N THR A 201 -2.11 18.69 -1.01
CA THR A 201 -2.20 18.50 0.44
C THR A 201 -1.19 19.38 1.18
N SER A 202 0.05 19.53 0.67
CA SER A 202 1.09 20.40 1.25
C SER A 202 0.63 21.86 1.35
N VAL A 203 -0.03 22.38 0.31
CA VAL A 203 -0.61 23.73 0.32
C VAL A 203 -1.69 23.87 1.39
N LYS A 204 -2.57 22.86 1.54
CA LYS A 204 -3.66 22.89 2.54
C LYS A 204 -3.17 22.86 3.98
N ILE A 205 -2.10 22.11 4.25
CA ILE A 205 -1.52 22.01 5.60
C ILE A 205 -0.52 23.13 5.90
N GLY A 206 -0.11 23.90 4.87
CA GLY A 206 0.85 25.00 5.00
C GLY A 206 2.30 24.53 5.21
N ALA A 207 2.62 23.27 4.91
CA ALA A 207 3.93 22.66 5.10
C ALA A 207 4.26 21.71 3.95
N THR A 208 5.53 21.65 3.54
CA THR A 208 6.00 20.64 2.58
C THR A 208 6.62 19.48 3.35
N PRO A 209 6.10 18.24 3.25
CA PRO A 209 6.73 17.08 3.88
C PRO A 209 8.14 16.84 3.33
N SER A 210 9.08 16.60 4.23
CA SER A 210 10.50 16.25 3.99
C SER A 210 10.74 14.81 3.50
N VAL A 211 9.71 13.95 3.57
CA VAL A 211 9.78 12.54 3.16
C VAL A 211 8.65 12.21 2.19
N VAL A 212 8.96 11.45 1.14
CA VAL A 212 7.98 10.87 0.22
C VAL A 212 8.06 9.36 0.29
N GLY A 213 6.95 8.73 0.66
CA GLY A 213 6.84 7.29 0.71
C GLY A 213 6.25 6.72 -0.58
N TYR A 214 6.81 5.61 -1.06
CA TYR A 214 6.25 4.82 -2.17
C TYR A 214 6.49 3.32 -1.97
N PHE A 215 5.78 2.49 -2.75
CA PHE A 215 5.87 1.04 -2.68
C PHE A 215 6.53 0.48 -3.95
N GLY A 216 7.24 -0.64 -3.81
CA GLY A 216 7.82 -1.39 -4.92
C GLY A 216 7.85 -2.88 -4.62
N GLY A 217 7.65 -3.70 -5.66
CA GLY A 217 7.72 -5.16 -5.60
C GLY A 217 9.03 -5.69 -6.17
N TRP A 218 9.24 -7.00 -6.05
CA TRP A 218 10.42 -7.69 -6.61
C TRP A 218 10.20 -8.14 -8.07
N ASP A 219 9.07 -7.77 -8.67
CA ASP A 219 8.74 -7.96 -10.08
C ASP A 219 9.11 -6.75 -10.96
N GLU A 220 9.66 -5.67 -10.37
CA GLU A 220 10.09 -4.47 -11.06
C GLU A 220 11.58 -4.17 -10.83
N ASN A 221 12.25 -3.64 -11.85
CA ASN A 221 13.61 -3.12 -11.71
C ASN A 221 13.63 -1.87 -10.81
N PHE A 222 14.81 -1.52 -10.29
CA PHE A 222 14.97 -0.30 -9.49
C PHE A 222 14.55 0.96 -10.27
N ARG A 223 13.73 1.79 -9.61
CA ARG A 223 13.16 3.00 -10.20
C ARG A 223 14.00 4.21 -9.78
N ALA A 224 15.16 4.38 -10.42
CA ALA A 224 16.06 5.51 -10.17
C ALA A 224 15.36 6.87 -10.26
N ASN A 225 14.36 7.00 -11.15
CA ASN A 225 13.57 8.22 -11.28
C ASN A 225 12.73 8.56 -10.03
N ALA A 226 12.39 7.59 -9.18
CA ALA A 226 11.73 7.85 -7.91
C ALA A 226 12.64 8.65 -6.98
N VAL A 227 13.91 8.25 -6.94
CA VAL A 227 14.95 8.84 -6.08
C VAL A 227 15.38 10.20 -6.59
N THR A 228 15.70 10.33 -7.88
CA THR A 228 16.13 11.61 -8.45
C THR A 228 15.04 12.68 -8.33
N ARG A 229 13.78 12.35 -8.66
CA ARG A 229 12.66 13.30 -8.56
C ARG A 229 12.35 13.74 -7.13
N ALA A 230 12.62 12.87 -6.15
CA ALA A 230 12.44 13.21 -4.74
C ALA A 230 13.53 14.20 -4.29
N TRP A 231 14.79 13.95 -4.63
CA TRP A 231 15.90 14.84 -4.28
C TRP A 231 15.94 16.14 -5.09
N GLU A 232 15.39 16.19 -6.30
CA GLU A 232 15.10 17.45 -7.02
C GLU A 232 14.20 18.41 -6.21
N ARG A 233 13.52 17.88 -5.18
CA ARG A 233 12.59 18.61 -4.31
C ARG A 233 13.03 18.60 -2.84
N ASP A 234 14.29 18.27 -2.56
CA ASP A 234 14.84 18.16 -1.20
C ASP A 234 14.03 17.19 -0.30
N THR A 235 13.47 16.13 -0.89
CA THR A 235 12.60 15.18 -0.20
C THR A 235 13.28 13.81 -0.15
N LEU A 236 13.41 13.22 1.04
CA LEU A 236 13.95 11.87 1.21
C LEU A 236 12.94 10.83 0.68
N PRO A 237 13.29 10.02 -0.33
CA PRO A 237 12.47 8.90 -0.76
C PRO A 237 12.58 7.72 0.22
N ILE A 238 11.43 7.20 0.66
CA ILE A 238 11.35 5.92 1.38
C ILE A 238 10.61 4.91 0.51
N LEU A 239 11.33 3.87 0.09
CA LEU A 239 10.80 2.71 -0.60
C LEU A 239 10.33 1.68 0.43
N THR A 240 9.02 1.44 0.50
CA THR A 240 8.50 0.19 1.07
C THR A 240 8.69 -0.91 0.05
N TRP A 241 9.64 -1.80 0.31
CA TRP A 241 10.06 -2.82 -0.64
C TRP A 241 9.52 -4.18 -0.23
N GLU A 242 8.69 -4.77 -1.09
CA GLU A 242 7.96 -5.98 -0.79
C GLU A 242 8.50 -7.13 -1.64
N SER A 243 8.93 -8.22 -1.00
CA SER A 243 9.35 -9.45 -1.69
C SER A 243 8.13 -10.22 -2.21
N ARG A 244 7.45 -9.64 -3.21
CA ARG A 244 6.32 -10.16 -3.97
C ARG A 244 6.07 -9.25 -5.19
N PRO A 245 5.14 -9.59 -6.09
CA PRO A 245 4.75 -8.67 -7.15
C PRO A 245 4.04 -7.43 -6.62
N ILE A 246 4.35 -6.23 -7.12
CA ILE A 246 3.76 -4.96 -6.65
C ILE A 246 2.24 -4.89 -6.90
N GLY A 247 1.75 -5.66 -7.89
CA GLY A 247 0.33 -5.78 -8.20
C GLY A 247 -0.45 -6.67 -7.23
N SER A 248 0.22 -7.39 -6.32
CA SER A 248 -0.43 -8.28 -5.37
C SER A 248 -1.30 -7.50 -4.38
N THR A 249 -2.54 -7.96 -4.20
CA THR A 249 -3.44 -7.36 -3.21
C THR A 249 -2.91 -7.58 -1.79
N ASN A 250 -3.26 -6.66 -0.89
CA ASN A 250 -3.02 -6.84 0.55
C ASN A 250 -3.78 -8.06 1.07
N ASP A 251 -3.32 -8.61 2.21
CA ASP A 251 -3.83 -9.82 2.85
C ASP A 251 -3.66 -11.12 2.04
N ILE A 252 -2.85 -11.09 0.97
CA ILE A 252 -2.43 -12.30 0.24
C ILE A 252 -1.14 -12.82 0.85
N VAL A 253 -1.22 -14.03 1.42
CA VAL A 253 -0.10 -14.70 2.09
C VAL A 253 0.51 -15.83 1.27
N ASN A 254 -0.21 -16.40 0.29
CA ASN A 254 0.24 -17.57 -0.46
C ASN A 254 1.00 -17.14 -1.73
N GLU A 255 2.30 -16.93 -1.59
CA GLU A 255 3.23 -16.45 -2.63
C GLU A 255 4.55 -17.27 -2.53
N PRO A 256 4.52 -18.59 -2.77
CA PRO A 256 5.65 -19.47 -2.45
C PRO A 256 6.93 -19.15 -3.24
N ALA A 257 6.84 -18.51 -4.41
CA ALA A 257 8.01 -18.07 -5.18
C ALA A 257 8.84 -16.98 -4.47
N TYR A 258 8.29 -16.40 -3.41
CA TYR A 258 8.95 -15.41 -2.55
C TYR A 258 9.00 -15.89 -1.10
N SER A 259 9.06 -17.21 -0.89
CA SER A 259 9.27 -17.76 0.45
C SER A 259 10.63 -17.29 0.99
N LEU A 260 10.69 -17.07 2.30
CA LEU A 260 11.94 -16.65 2.94
C LEU A 260 13.08 -17.67 2.74
N PRO A 261 12.84 -19.00 2.83
CA PRO A 261 13.86 -19.99 2.45
C PRO A 261 14.40 -19.83 1.02
N ASP A 262 13.54 -19.58 0.04
CA ASP A 262 13.97 -19.45 -1.37
C ASP A 262 14.76 -18.16 -1.60
N ILE A 263 14.45 -17.10 -0.86
CA ILE A 263 15.21 -15.84 -0.88
C ILE A 263 16.59 -16.03 -0.24
N ILE A 264 16.68 -16.77 0.87
CA ILE A 264 17.95 -17.01 1.59
C ILE A 264 18.87 -17.97 0.83
N GLY A 265 18.30 -18.99 0.17
CA GLY A 265 19.08 -20.10 -0.39
C GLY A 265 19.70 -20.98 0.70
N ASP A 266 20.90 -21.53 0.44
CA ASP A 266 21.70 -22.28 1.40
C ASP A 266 23.15 -21.74 1.41
N PRO A 267 23.40 -20.63 2.13
CA PRO A 267 24.73 -20.01 2.16
C PRO A 267 25.79 -20.92 2.78
N ILE A 268 25.41 -21.87 3.64
CA ILE A 268 26.35 -22.84 4.22
C ILE A 268 26.84 -23.82 3.15
N ALA A 269 25.94 -24.24 2.25
CA ALA A 269 26.28 -25.08 1.10
C ALA A 269 26.76 -24.28 -0.13
N GLY A 270 26.81 -22.94 -0.06
CA GLY A 270 27.18 -22.07 -1.18
C GLY A 270 26.10 -21.99 -2.27
N VAL A 271 24.85 -22.28 -1.94
CA VAL A 271 23.71 -22.15 -2.86
C VAL A 271 23.12 -20.75 -2.70
N ALA A 272 23.21 -19.96 -3.78
CA ALA A 272 22.62 -18.63 -3.84
C ALA A 272 21.09 -18.66 -3.67
N GLY A 273 20.55 -17.59 -3.11
CA GLY A 273 19.12 -17.34 -3.09
C GLY A 273 18.57 -17.17 -4.51
N THR A 274 17.30 -17.51 -4.70
CA THR A 274 16.64 -17.46 -6.02
C THR A 274 16.54 -16.04 -6.59
N HIS A 275 16.69 -15.02 -5.74
CA HIS A 275 16.58 -13.61 -6.10
C HIS A 275 17.93 -12.86 -6.01
N ASP A 276 19.04 -13.53 -5.73
CA ASP A 276 20.33 -12.87 -5.46
C ASP A 276 20.81 -12.01 -6.64
N ASP A 277 20.67 -12.50 -7.88
CA ASP A 277 21.07 -11.74 -9.07
C ASP A 277 20.24 -10.46 -9.24
N TYR A 278 18.94 -10.55 -8.97
CA TYR A 278 18.04 -9.39 -8.95
C TYR A 278 18.46 -8.39 -7.88
N LEU A 279 18.74 -8.86 -6.66
CA LEU A 279 19.17 -8.01 -5.54
C LEU A 279 20.51 -7.32 -5.81
N ARG A 280 21.48 -8.02 -6.40
CA ARG A 280 22.76 -7.44 -6.81
C ARG A 280 22.58 -6.36 -7.86
N GLN A 281 21.76 -6.62 -8.88
CA GLN A 281 21.48 -5.61 -9.90
C GLN A 281 20.78 -4.39 -9.29
N TYR A 282 19.81 -4.61 -8.40
CA TYR A 282 19.09 -3.53 -7.70
C TYR A 282 20.05 -2.67 -6.87
N ALA A 283 20.98 -3.29 -6.14
CA ALA A 283 22.00 -2.58 -5.36
C ALA A 283 22.95 -1.76 -6.26
N ARG A 284 23.42 -2.32 -7.38
CA ARG A 284 24.24 -1.59 -8.36
C ARG A 284 23.50 -0.40 -8.97
N ASP A 285 22.21 -0.57 -9.25
CA ASP A 285 21.39 0.51 -9.80
C ASP A 285 21.21 1.64 -8.77
N ILE A 286 21.09 1.34 -7.47
CA ILE A 286 21.13 2.35 -6.40
C ILE A 286 22.46 3.09 -6.39
N VAL A 287 23.59 2.37 -6.39
CA VAL A 287 24.94 2.96 -6.44
C VAL A 287 25.10 3.88 -7.65
N SER A 288 24.54 3.51 -8.80
CA SER A 288 24.58 4.32 -10.02
C SER A 288 23.89 5.68 -9.90
N THR A 289 22.92 5.82 -8.99
CA THR A 289 22.28 7.12 -8.73
C THR A 289 23.15 8.06 -7.91
N GLY A 290 24.03 7.52 -7.05
CA GLY A 290 24.79 8.30 -6.07
C GLY A 290 23.92 9.05 -5.06
N LEU A 291 22.62 8.71 -4.95
CA LEU A 291 21.65 9.40 -4.11
C LEU A 291 21.08 8.45 -3.05
N PRO A 292 20.95 8.91 -1.80
CA PRO A 292 20.47 8.04 -0.72
C PRO A 292 18.95 7.82 -0.76
N LEU A 293 18.50 6.71 -0.18
CA LEU A 293 17.08 6.42 0.04
C LEU A 293 16.88 5.60 1.32
N GLY A 294 15.68 5.67 1.88
CA GLY A 294 15.24 4.71 2.89
C GLY A 294 14.67 3.46 2.24
N ILE A 295 15.06 2.27 2.71
CA ILE A 295 14.44 1.00 2.35
C ILE A 295 13.75 0.41 3.57
N ARG A 296 12.43 0.27 3.47
CA ARG A 296 11.56 -0.38 4.45
C ARG A 296 11.18 -1.76 3.91
N LEU A 297 12.14 -2.68 3.97
CA LEU A 297 12.04 -4.03 3.43
C LEU A 297 11.03 -4.87 4.25
N ASN A 298 10.11 -5.56 3.56
CA ASN A 298 9.23 -6.58 4.15
C ASN A 298 8.64 -6.16 5.50
N HIS A 299 8.02 -4.97 5.50
CA HIS A 299 7.40 -4.32 6.64
C HIS A 299 6.26 -5.15 7.28
N GLU A 300 5.90 -4.81 8.51
CA GLU A 300 4.80 -5.45 9.27
C GLU A 300 4.94 -6.98 9.38
N MET A 301 6.18 -7.46 9.42
CA MET A 301 6.55 -8.86 9.50
C MET A 301 5.98 -9.60 10.71
N ASN A 302 5.69 -8.87 11.80
CA ASN A 302 5.03 -9.39 12.99
C ASN A 302 3.50 -9.61 12.81
N GLY A 303 2.95 -9.20 11.67
CA GLY A 303 1.58 -9.48 11.21
C GLY A 303 1.36 -10.93 10.77
N VAL A 304 0.27 -11.14 10.05
CA VAL A 304 -0.12 -12.44 9.46
C VAL A 304 -0.70 -12.32 8.05
N TRP A 305 -0.59 -11.14 7.44
CA TRP A 305 -1.27 -10.77 6.20
C TRP A 305 -0.34 -10.70 4.98
N TYR A 306 0.98 -10.83 5.21
CA TYR A 306 1.97 -10.77 4.15
C TYR A 306 2.74 -12.10 4.00
N PRO A 307 3.26 -12.39 2.79
CA PRO A 307 3.91 -13.67 2.50
C PRO A 307 5.27 -13.84 3.18
N TRP A 308 5.87 -12.75 3.67
CA TRP A 308 7.10 -12.73 4.46
C TRP A 308 6.85 -12.82 5.98
N ALA A 309 5.60 -12.94 6.44
CA ALA A 309 5.35 -13.34 7.82
C ALA A 309 5.75 -14.82 7.99
N GLU A 310 6.37 -15.18 9.11
CA GLU A 310 6.87 -16.55 9.30
C GLU A 310 5.71 -17.55 9.51
N GLN A 311 4.67 -17.13 10.22
CA GLN A 311 3.57 -17.99 10.63
C GLN A 311 2.25 -17.25 10.76
N THR A 312 1.16 -17.99 10.66
CA THR A 312 -0.19 -17.52 10.99
C THR A 312 -0.34 -17.35 12.51
N GLY A 313 -1.43 -16.70 12.94
CA GLY A 313 -1.75 -16.55 14.37
C GLY A 313 -2.02 -17.88 15.12
N LYS A 314 -2.02 -19.01 14.42
CA LYS A 314 -2.12 -20.37 15.00
C LYS A 314 -0.77 -21.10 15.03
N GLY A 315 0.33 -20.42 14.69
CA GLY A 315 1.66 -21.02 14.61
C GLY A 315 1.88 -21.93 13.39
N VAL A 316 1.02 -21.82 12.36
CA VAL A 316 1.20 -22.57 11.10
C VAL A 316 2.10 -21.77 10.17
N SER A 317 3.15 -22.40 9.65
CA SER A 317 4.07 -21.81 8.67
C SER A 317 3.32 -21.22 7.46
N ILE A 318 3.74 -20.03 7.03
CA ILE A 318 3.29 -19.38 5.79
C ILE A 318 4.36 -19.63 4.72
N ASN A 319 3.99 -20.11 3.53
CA ASN A 319 4.92 -20.40 2.42
C ASN A 319 6.11 -21.32 2.74
N GLY A 320 6.07 -22.08 3.84
CA GLY A 320 7.23 -22.86 4.29
C GLY A 320 8.27 -22.05 5.07
N ASN A 321 7.97 -20.78 5.38
CA ASN A 321 8.78 -19.94 6.26
C ASN A 321 8.88 -20.57 7.65
N ARG A 322 10.06 -20.49 8.23
CA ARG A 322 10.43 -21.04 9.54
C ARG A 322 10.75 -19.90 10.49
N SER A 323 10.67 -20.21 11.78
CA SER A 323 11.10 -19.29 12.83
C SER A 323 12.56 -18.84 12.60
N GLY A 324 12.78 -17.53 12.53
CA GLY A 324 14.09 -16.92 12.28
C GLY A 324 14.49 -16.86 10.80
N ASP A 325 13.63 -17.29 9.86
CA ASP A 325 13.87 -17.03 8.44
C ASP A 325 13.76 -15.54 8.13
N TYR A 326 12.92 -14.76 8.83
CA TYR A 326 12.79 -13.33 8.56
C TYR A 326 14.11 -12.58 8.81
N VAL A 327 14.72 -12.84 9.97
CA VAL A 327 16.03 -12.26 10.33
C VAL A 327 17.10 -12.65 9.33
N ARG A 328 17.18 -13.94 8.96
CA ARG A 328 18.15 -14.42 7.98
C ARG A 328 17.95 -13.82 6.60
N MET A 329 16.71 -13.67 6.15
CA MET A 329 16.38 -13.01 4.88
C MET A 329 16.80 -11.54 4.92
N TRP A 330 16.51 -10.82 6.00
CA TRP A 330 16.93 -9.42 6.15
C TRP A 330 18.44 -9.27 6.05
N GLN A 331 19.18 -10.05 6.83
CA GLN A 331 20.65 -10.04 6.85
C GLN A 331 21.22 -10.40 5.48
N HIS A 332 20.67 -11.42 4.81
CA HIS A 332 21.08 -11.83 3.46
C HIS A 332 20.94 -10.70 2.42
N VAL A 333 19.79 -10.02 2.39
CA VAL A 333 19.55 -8.89 1.47
C VAL A 333 20.51 -7.74 1.78
N HIS A 334 20.67 -7.40 3.07
CA HIS A 334 21.59 -6.37 3.52
C HIS A 334 23.05 -6.67 3.11
N ASP A 335 23.51 -7.91 3.28
CA ASP A 335 24.88 -8.33 2.94
C ASP A 335 25.14 -8.30 1.44
N ILE A 336 24.15 -8.64 0.62
CA ILE A 336 24.23 -8.43 -0.83
C ILE A 336 24.43 -6.96 -1.16
N PHE A 337 23.64 -6.06 -0.54
CA PHE A 337 23.75 -4.63 -0.75
C PHE A 337 25.09 -4.06 -0.25
N GLN A 338 25.59 -4.56 0.89
CA GLN A 338 26.91 -4.23 1.40
C GLN A 338 28.01 -4.62 0.41
N ALA A 339 27.94 -5.83 -0.16
CA ALA A 339 28.92 -6.35 -1.09
C ALA A 339 28.96 -5.55 -2.41
N GLU A 340 27.84 -4.99 -2.84
CA GLU A 340 27.76 -4.12 -4.02
C GLU A 340 27.98 -2.63 -3.70
N GLY A 341 28.20 -2.26 -2.43
CA GLY A 341 28.47 -0.88 -1.99
C GLY A 341 27.23 0.00 -1.80
N ALA A 342 26.02 -0.55 -1.89
CA ALA A 342 24.78 0.22 -1.79
C ALA A 342 24.46 0.69 -0.37
N ASN A 343 25.04 0.07 0.66
CA ASN A 343 24.77 0.42 2.06
C ASN A 343 25.23 1.83 2.46
N ASP A 344 26.13 2.45 1.69
CA ASP A 344 26.52 3.86 1.89
C ASP A 344 25.40 4.84 1.49
N LEU A 345 24.42 4.37 0.72
CA LEU A 345 23.28 5.15 0.22
C LEU A 345 21.94 4.70 0.82
N VAL A 346 21.86 3.46 1.32
CA VAL A 346 20.61 2.90 1.85
C VAL A 346 20.52 3.11 3.35
N VAL A 347 19.43 3.73 3.80
CA VAL A 347 18.99 3.73 5.20
C VAL A 347 18.05 2.55 5.42
N TRP A 348 18.47 1.57 6.21
CA TRP A 348 17.72 0.34 6.48
C TRP A 348 16.68 0.54 7.59
N ILE A 349 15.39 0.41 7.24
CA ILE A 349 14.25 0.71 8.12
C ILE A 349 13.50 -0.58 8.49
N TRP A 350 13.85 -1.19 9.63
CA TRP A 350 13.15 -2.37 10.14
C TRP A 350 11.83 -1.96 10.79
N SER A 351 10.69 -2.31 10.17
CA SER A 351 9.39 -1.69 10.49
C SER A 351 8.28 -2.67 10.86
N PRO A 352 8.13 -3.08 12.12
CA PRO A 352 6.95 -3.83 12.59
C PRO A 352 5.63 -3.04 12.52
N ASN A 353 4.52 -3.76 12.65
CA ASN A 353 3.20 -3.22 12.98
C ASN A 353 3.05 -3.06 14.50
N VAL A 354 2.17 -2.16 14.94
CA VAL A 354 1.82 -2.01 16.36
C VAL A 354 1.31 -3.32 16.99
N ILE A 355 1.84 -3.67 18.16
CA ILE A 355 1.56 -4.96 18.81
C ILE A 355 0.18 -5.04 19.51
N ASN A 356 -0.60 -3.96 19.50
CA ASN A 356 -1.94 -3.96 20.09
C ASN A 356 -2.99 -4.69 19.21
N ARG A 357 -2.73 -4.87 17.91
CA ARG A 357 -3.69 -5.39 16.91
C ARG A 357 -3.23 -6.62 16.15
N LEU A 358 -2.51 -7.50 16.84
CA LEU A 358 -2.01 -8.78 16.32
C LEU A 358 -2.71 -10.00 16.95
N PRO A 359 -2.58 -11.21 16.36
CA PRO A 359 -2.91 -12.46 17.04
C PRO A 359 -2.18 -12.57 18.38
N ALA A 360 -2.79 -13.22 19.37
CA ALA A 360 -2.30 -13.23 20.76
C ALA A 360 -0.82 -13.61 20.89
N THR A 361 -0.36 -14.61 20.13
CA THR A 361 1.03 -15.09 20.11
C THR A 361 2.03 -14.08 19.54
N HIS A 362 1.57 -13.11 18.75
CA HIS A 362 2.42 -12.10 18.10
C HIS A 362 2.46 -10.78 18.88
N LYS A 363 1.67 -10.65 19.95
CA LYS A 363 1.53 -9.41 20.75
C LYS A 363 2.63 -9.24 21.80
N THR A 364 3.57 -10.17 21.92
CA THR A 364 4.56 -10.16 23.00
C THR A 364 5.87 -9.48 22.54
N PRO A 365 6.60 -8.80 23.44
CA PRO A 365 7.91 -8.26 23.12
C PRO A 365 8.89 -9.33 22.63
N GLU A 366 8.82 -10.56 23.15
CA GLU A 366 9.71 -11.65 22.76
C GLU A 366 9.49 -12.08 21.30
N TYR A 367 8.24 -12.12 20.83
CA TYR A 367 7.95 -12.40 19.43
C TYR A 367 8.49 -11.29 18.51
N LEU A 368 8.36 -10.03 18.95
CA LEU A 368 8.92 -8.90 18.21
C LEU A 368 10.46 -8.95 18.15
N ALA A 369 11.11 -9.24 19.28
CA ALA A 369 12.56 -9.37 19.38
C ALA A 369 13.10 -10.51 18.49
N HIS A 370 12.36 -11.61 18.35
CA HIS A 370 12.72 -12.73 17.47
C HIS A 370 12.82 -12.34 15.99
N LEU A 371 12.16 -11.25 15.59
CA LEU A 371 12.15 -10.75 14.21
C LEU A 371 13.17 -9.62 13.98
N TYR A 372 13.93 -9.23 15.00
CA TYR A 372 14.90 -8.14 14.93
C TYR A 372 16.25 -8.64 14.40
N PRO A 373 16.78 -8.07 13.30
CA PRO A 373 18.00 -8.56 12.67
C PRO A 373 19.30 -8.12 13.36
N GLY A 374 19.20 -7.24 14.36
CA GLY A 374 20.34 -6.68 15.10
C GLY A 374 20.73 -5.28 14.65
N ASP A 375 21.36 -4.53 15.56
CA ASP A 375 21.72 -3.12 15.35
C ASP A 375 22.65 -2.88 14.16
N ASP A 376 23.47 -3.86 13.77
CA ASP A 376 24.39 -3.75 12.63
C ASP A 376 23.67 -3.75 11.27
N TYR A 377 22.41 -4.19 11.23
CA TYR A 377 21.61 -4.34 10.01
C TYR A 377 20.46 -3.33 9.92
N VAL A 378 20.37 -2.41 10.89
CA VAL A 378 19.26 -1.47 11.03
C VAL A 378 19.81 -0.08 11.31
N ASP A 379 19.41 0.87 10.47
CA ASP A 379 19.67 2.29 10.73
C ASP A 379 18.52 2.88 11.56
N TRP A 380 17.27 2.58 11.18
CA TRP A 380 16.05 3.07 11.84
C TRP A 380 15.10 1.94 12.21
N VAL A 381 14.45 2.09 13.36
CA VAL A 381 13.27 1.28 13.71
C VAL A 381 12.03 1.99 13.16
N GLY A 382 11.38 1.39 12.18
CA GLY A 382 10.07 1.83 11.71
C GLY A 382 8.94 1.34 12.62
N LEU A 383 7.78 2.00 12.57
CA LEU A 383 6.56 1.50 13.19
C LEU A 383 5.34 1.85 12.33
N SER A 384 4.58 0.84 11.91
CA SER A 384 3.31 1.01 11.21
C SER A 384 2.16 0.96 12.21
N GLY A 385 1.28 1.97 12.21
CA GLY A 385 0.23 2.08 13.21
C GLY A 385 -0.95 2.96 12.78
N TYR A 386 -2.14 2.38 12.87
CA TYR A 386 -3.37 3.01 12.39
C TYR A 386 -4.46 3.05 13.47
N LEU A 387 -5.09 4.20 13.64
CA LEU A 387 -6.37 4.27 14.36
C LEU A 387 -7.51 3.88 13.42
N ARG A 388 -8.02 2.66 13.54
CA ARG A 388 -9.04 2.10 12.64
C ARG A 388 -10.08 1.27 13.37
N PRO A 389 -11.25 0.99 12.78
CA PRO A 389 -12.17 0.05 13.39
C PRO A 389 -11.59 -1.39 13.38
N PRO A 390 -12.06 -2.30 14.26
CA PRO A 390 -13.03 -2.02 15.32
C PRO A 390 -12.46 -1.06 16.38
N PHE A 391 -13.37 -0.30 17.01
CA PHE A 391 -13.06 0.59 18.12
C PHE A 391 -13.44 -0.16 19.40
N ASP A 392 -12.49 -0.91 19.91
CA ASP A 392 -12.63 -1.86 21.01
C ASP A 392 -11.70 -1.54 22.18
N ALA A 393 -11.40 -0.24 22.38
CA ALA A 393 -10.59 0.18 23.51
C ALA A 393 -11.22 -0.32 24.82
N PRO A 394 -10.43 -0.93 25.74
CA PRO A 394 -10.92 -1.26 27.07
C PRO A 394 -11.55 -0.04 27.74
N GLU A 395 -12.57 -0.28 28.58
CA GLU A 395 -13.27 0.78 29.30
C GLU A 395 -12.27 1.70 30.03
N GLY A 396 -12.38 3.01 29.79
CA GLY A 396 -11.47 4.03 30.35
C GLY A 396 -10.30 4.44 29.46
N ASN A 397 -10.06 3.79 28.31
CA ASN A 397 -9.05 4.22 27.35
C ASN A 397 -9.62 5.18 26.29
N SER A 398 -8.81 6.18 25.91
CA SER A 398 -9.11 7.08 24.78
C SER A 398 -8.46 6.55 23.50
N TYR A 399 -9.10 6.77 22.35
CA TYR A 399 -8.51 6.48 21.03
C TYR A 399 -7.48 7.56 20.67
N ASP A 400 -6.34 7.53 21.34
CA ASP A 400 -5.26 8.51 21.23
C ASP A 400 -3.94 7.86 20.77
N PHE A 401 -2.88 8.68 20.71
CA PHE A 401 -1.52 8.24 20.45
C PHE A 401 -1.09 7.12 21.41
N GLY A 402 -1.38 7.27 22.71
CA GLY A 402 -0.94 6.35 23.73
C GLY A 402 -1.55 4.97 23.55
N PHE A 403 -2.85 4.91 23.27
CA PHE A 403 -3.55 3.67 22.92
C PHE A 403 -2.97 2.98 21.69
N THR A 404 -2.53 3.77 20.71
CA THR A 404 -2.03 3.24 19.43
C THR A 404 -0.59 2.74 19.55
N PHE A 405 0.28 3.51 20.21
CA PHE A 405 1.72 3.34 20.09
C PHE A 405 2.45 2.93 21.38
N ASN A 406 2.01 3.34 22.58
CA ASN A 406 2.84 3.22 23.78
C ASN A 406 3.32 1.78 24.05
N ARG A 407 2.45 0.78 23.88
CA ARG A 407 2.83 -0.62 24.08
C ARG A 407 3.95 -1.05 23.13
N SER A 408 3.87 -0.64 21.87
CA SER A 408 4.88 -0.95 20.85
C SER A 408 6.16 -0.15 21.09
N LEU A 409 6.06 1.14 21.38
CA LEU A 409 7.21 2.00 21.66
C LEU A 409 8.02 1.51 22.86
N ASN A 410 7.35 1.07 23.94
CA ASN A 410 8.04 0.47 25.08
C ASN A 410 8.79 -0.81 24.68
N ALA A 411 8.13 -1.71 23.94
CA ALA A 411 8.78 -2.94 23.49
C ALA A 411 9.97 -2.68 22.54
N LEU A 412 9.91 -1.62 21.73
CA LEU A 412 11.01 -1.22 20.85
C LEU A 412 12.19 -0.62 21.64
N ARG A 413 11.90 0.24 22.63
CA ARG A 413 12.92 0.85 23.49
C ARG A 413 13.59 -0.16 24.43
N ASP A 414 12.89 -1.24 24.79
CA ASP A 414 13.47 -2.36 25.51
C ASP A 414 14.39 -3.22 24.62
N LEU A 415 14.23 -3.12 23.29
CA LEU A 415 14.93 -3.95 22.30
C LEU A 415 16.20 -3.28 21.74
N THR A 416 16.17 -1.97 21.48
CA THR A 416 17.27 -1.22 20.85
C THR A 416 17.17 0.28 21.10
N ASP A 417 18.30 0.98 21.00
CA ASP A 417 18.42 2.44 21.11
C ASP A 417 18.35 3.15 19.73
N LYS A 418 18.13 2.41 18.64
CA LYS A 418 18.02 2.99 17.30
C LYS A 418 16.86 3.98 17.22
N PRO A 419 17.02 5.10 16.46
CA PRO A 419 15.97 6.10 16.35
C PRO A 419 14.70 5.52 15.69
N ILE A 420 13.55 6.03 16.13
CA ILE A 420 12.24 5.50 15.74
C ILE A 420 11.59 6.42 14.70
N LEU A 421 11.20 5.86 13.56
CA LEU A 421 10.33 6.50 12.58
C LEU A 421 8.94 5.88 12.67
N LEU A 422 7.90 6.69 12.87
CA LEU A 422 6.52 6.21 12.67
C LEU A 422 6.25 6.10 11.16
N ALA A 423 6.78 5.03 10.57
CA ALA A 423 7.04 4.88 9.14
C ALA A 423 5.80 4.76 8.26
N GLU A 424 4.64 4.43 8.84
CA GLU A 424 3.36 4.46 8.14
C GLU A 424 2.21 4.60 9.16
N ILE A 425 1.59 5.78 9.20
CA ILE A 425 0.51 6.05 10.14
C ILE A 425 -0.71 6.69 9.49
N GLY A 426 -1.87 6.51 10.12
CA GLY A 426 -3.11 7.18 9.72
C GLY A 426 -4.24 6.97 10.72
N ALA A 427 -5.23 7.84 10.68
CA ALA A 427 -6.44 7.73 11.50
C ALA A 427 -7.72 7.83 10.65
N SER A 428 -8.71 6.99 10.99
CA SER A 428 -9.89 6.74 10.16
C SER A 428 -10.95 7.76 10.52
N GLU A 429 -11.69 8.24 9.53
CA GLU A 429 -12.89 9.06 9.79
C GLU A 429 -14.04 8.26 10.42
N ILE A 430 -14.01 6.93 10.32
CA ILE A 430 -15.01 6.08 10.96
C ILE A 430 -14.92 6.32 12.48
N GLY A 431 -16.07 6.50 13.14
CA GLY A 431 -16.14 6.72 14.59
C GLY A 431 -15.79 8.14 15.05
N SER A 432 -15.46 9.07 14.13
CA SER A 432 -15.20 10.49 14.45
C SER A 432 -14.07 10.74 15.47
N HIS A 433 -13.11 9.81 15.57
CA HIS A 433 -11.99 9.92 16.51
C HIS A 433 -10.77 10.63 15.92
N LYS A 434 -10.70 10.77 14.59
CA LYS A 434 -9.52 11.23 13.85
C LYS A 434 -8.94 12.55 14.34
N ALA A 435 -9.76 13.60 14.44
CA ALA A 435 -9.28 14.93 14.83
C ALA A 435 -8.62 14.91 16.23
N GLY A 436 -9.28 14.29 17.22
CA GLY A 436 -8.72 14.15 18.56
C GLY A 436 -7.46 13.29 18.60
N TRP A 437 -7.41 12.21 17.83
CA TRP A 437 -6.22 11.38 17.70
C TRP A 437 -5.04 12.15 17.08
N VAL A 438 -5.27 12.94 16.03
CA VAL A 438 -4.26 13.78 15.39
C VAL A 438 -3.72 14.82 16.38
N SER A 439 -4.58 15.51 17.12
CA SER A 439 -4.13 16.43 18.18
C SER A 439 -3.27 15.72 19.24
N SER A 440 -3.65 14.50 19.63
CA SER A 440 -2.88 13.69 20.59
C SER A 440 -1.53 13.21 20.05
N LEU A 441 -1.42 12.94 18.73
CA LEU A 441 -0.18 12.57 18.05
C LEU A 441 0.84 13.70 18.20
N PHE A 442 0.49 14.91 17.75
CA PHE A 442 1.41 16.05 17.80
C PHE A 442 1.80 16.44 19.23
N THR A 443 0.83 16.44 20.16
CA THR A 443 1.12 16.68 21.59
C THR A 443 2.06 15.63 22.16
N SER A 444 1.88 14.35 21.80
CA SER A 444 2.75 13.27 22.29
C SER A 444 4.14 13.31 21.68
N LEU A 445 4.27 13.69 20.40
CA LEU A 445 5.56 13.87 19.74
C LEU A 445 6.37 15.04 20.30
N GLN A 446 5.78 15.98 21.04
CA GLN A 446 6.55 17.02 21.73
C GLN A 446 7.13 16.57 23.07
N LYS A 447 6.64 15.46 23.63
CA LYS A 447 7.05 15.04 24.97
C LYS A 447 8.48 14.51 24.98
N PRO A 448 9.29 14.84 26.01
CA PRO A 448 10.69 14.40 26.10
C PRO A 448 10.87 12.88 26.03
N GLU A 449 9.94 12.10 26.57
CA GLU A 449 9.99 10.63 26.49
C GLU A 449 9.85 10.08 25.06
N ASN A 450 9.47 10.92 24.09
CA ASN A 450 9.37 10.60 22.67
C ASN A 450 10.42 11.35 21.84
N ALA A 451 11.52 11.78 22.47
CA ALA A 451 12.60 12.48 21.79
C ALA A 451 13.31 11.62 20.74
N ASP A 452 13.33 10.30 20.96
CA ASP A 452 13.84 9.25 20.08
C ASP A 452 13.00 9.02 18.80
N ILE A 453 11.77 9.55 18.77
CA ILE A 453 10.94 9.53 17.56
C ILE A 453 11.42 10.65 16.63
N ILE A 454 12.13 10.26 15.57
CA ILE A 454 12.74 11.17 14.58
C ILE A 454 11.77 11.60 13.49
N GLY A 455 10.50 11.22 13.56
CA GLY A 455 9.49 11.67 12.62
C GLY A 455 8.35 10.68 12.40
N PHE A 456 7.53 10.99 11.40
CA PHE A 456 6.45 10.13 10.95
C PHE A 456 6.20 10.27 9.45
N ALA A 457 5.63 9.25 8.82
CA ALA A 457 5.13 9.31 7.46
C ALA A 457 3.63 8.99 7.42
N TRP A 458 2.83 9.97 7.00
CA TRP A 458 1.39 9.86 6.93
C TRP A 458 0.92 9.13 5.68
N PHE A 459 0.07 8.13 5.83
CA PHE A 459 -0.52 7.42 4.71
C PHE A 459 -1.75 8.17 4.16
N ASN A 460 -1.55 9.06 3.19
CA ASN A 460 -2.57 10.00 2.69
C ASN A 460 -3.45 9.37 1.58
N LEU A 461 -4.12 8.26 1.89
CA LEU A 461 -4.96 7.53 0.94
C LEU A 461 -6.33 7.17 1.55
N ALA A 462 -7.32 6.91 0.69
CA ALA A 462 -8.57 6.27 1.09
C ALA A 462 -8.57 4.83 0.59
N VAL A 463 -8.70 3.87 1.52
CA VAL A 463 -8.62 2.44 1.20
C VAL A 463 -9.89 1.74 1.68
N THR A 464 -10.55 1.03 0.76
CA THR A 464 -11.70 0.21 1.09
C THR A 464 -11.27 -1.22 1.39
N THR A 465 -11.55 -1.67 2.61
CA THR A 465 -11.23 -3.02 3.10
C THR A 465 -12.48 -3.68 3.68
N TYR A 466 -12.34 -4.90 4.19
CA TYR A 466 -13.36 -5.53 5.02
C TYR A 466 -12.97 -5.39 6.49
N VAL A 467 -13.87 -4.84 7.30
CA VAL A 467 -13.72 -4.72 8.75
C VAL A 467 -14.85 -5.48 9.41
N ALA A 468 -14.52 -6.49 10.21
CA ALA A 468 -15.50 -7.41 10.81
C ALA A 468 -16.48 -8.05 9.81
N GLY A 469 -16.02 -8.32 8.58
CA GLY A 469 -16.84 -8.91 7.50
C GLY A 469 -17.64 -7.90 6.68
N GLU A 470 -17.64 -6.62 7.06
CA GLU A 470 -18.33 -5.56 6.34
C GLU A 470 -17.37 -4.70 5.53
N ARG A 471 -17.78 -4.29 4.34
CA ARG A 471 -16.95 -3.41 3.50
C ARG A 471 -16.93 -2.00 4.10
N ALA A 472 -15.76 -1.50 4.48
CA ALA A 472 -15.58 -0.18 5.06
C ALA A 472 -14.47 0.58 4.32
N THR A 473 -14.67 1.88 4.10
CA THR A 473 -13.62 2.75 3.56
C THR A 473 -12.95 3.47 4.70
N ASN A 474 -11.69 3.13 4.95
CA ASN A 474 -10.86 3.93 5.82
C ASN A 474 -10.29 5.10 5.02
N ASP A 475 -10.72 6.31 5.38
CA ASP A 475 -10.23 7.54 4.76
C ASP A 475 -9.12 8.14 5.63
N TRP A 476 -7.87 7.82 5.28
CA TRP A 476 -6.69 8.28 5.99
C TRP A 476 -6.27 9.68 5.57
N ARG A 477 -6.80 10.23 4.46
CA ARG A 477 -6.33 11.51 3.92
C ARG A 477 -6.35 12.64 4.95
N ILE A 478 -5.32 13.47 5.02
CA ILE A 478 -5.23 14.58 5.98
C ILE A 478 -6.39 15.55 5.78
N ASP A 479 -6.74 15.81 4.53
CA ASP A 479 -7.80 16.72 4.10
C ASP A 479 -9.16 16.03 3.86
N SER A 480 -9.40 14.86 4.47
CA SER A 480 -10.68 14.14 4.37
C SER A 480 -11.87 14.92 4.94
N ARG A 481 -11.65 15.71 5.99
CA ARG A 481 -12.66 16.54 6.67
C ARG A 481 -12.02 17.81 7.21
N ALA A 482 -12.81 18.87 7.37
CA ALA A 482 -12.32 20.18 7.78
C ALA A 482 -11.69 20.18 9.19
N ASP A 483 -12.25 19.43 10.14
CA ASP A 483 -11.71 19.32 11.50
C ASP A 483 -10.47 18.41 11.57
N SER A 484 -10.39 17.37 10.75
CA SER A 484 -9.18 16.55 10.59
C SER A 484 -8.02 17.37 10.01
N LEU A 485 -8.29 18.20 9.00
CA LEU A 485 -7.31 19.13 8.44
C LEU A 485 -6.88 20.18 9.47
N ALA A 486 -7.84 20.80 10.18
CA ALA A 486 -7.56 21.79 11.20
C ALA A 486 -6.68 21.21 12.33
N ALA A 487 -7.02 20.01 12.84
CA ALA A 487 -6.21 19.33 13.86
C ALA A 487 -4.76 19.08 13.40
N PHE A 488 -4.55 18.82 12.11
CA PHE A 488 -3.22 18.62 11.55
C PHE A 488 -2.44 19.94 11.43
N VAL A 489 -3.09 20.99 10.93
CA VAL A 489 -2.52 22.35 10.85
C VAL A 489 -2.15 22.87 12.24
N ASP A 490 -3.08 22.76 13.20
CA ASP A 490 -2.86 23.16 14.59
C ASP A 490 -1.72 22.35 15.22
N GLY A 491 -1.64 21.06 14.91
CA GLY A 491 -0.58 20.15 15.35
C GLY A 491 0.82 20.56 14.87
N LEU A 492 0.94 20.91 13.59
CA LEU A 492 2.17 21.43 13.00
C LEU A 492 2.56 22.80 13.58
N ALA A 493 1.57 23.63 13.89
CA ALA A 493 1.73 24.97 14.44
C ALA A 493 1.86 25.01 15.98
N LEU A 494 1.89 23.85 16.67
CA LEU A 494 2.01 23.82 18.13
C LEU A 494 3.26 24.60 18.59
N PRO A 495 3.16 25.47 19.61
CA PRO A 495 4.33 26.16 20.16
C PRO A 495 5.41 25.16 20.58
N GLY A 496 6.65 25.40 20.18
CA GLY A 496 7.76 24.47 20.44
C GLY A 496 7.71 23.18 19.62
N SER A 497 6.89 23.12 18.56
CA SER A 497 6.92 22.03 17.59
C SER A 497 8.34 21.84 17.06
N ARG A 498 8.79 20.59 17.07
CA ARG A 498 10.07 20.18 16.48
C ARG A 498 9.98 20.10 14.95
N PHE A 499 8.76 20.01 14.39
CA PHE A 499 8.55 19.96 12.95
C PHE A 499 8.60 21.38 12.39
N VAL A 500 9.63 21.67 11.59
CA VAL A 500 9.73 22.96 10.93
C VAL A 500 8.73 23.00 9.78
N VAL A 501 7.72 23.83 9.98
CA VAL A 501 6.85 24.28 8.90
C VAL A 501 7.66 25.28 8.10
N ASN A 502 8.38 24.83 7.07
CA ASN A 502 8.99 25.74 6.11
C ASN A 502 7.89 26.25 5.17
N PRO A 503 7.45 27.52 5.28
CA PRO A 503 6.74 28.14 4.17
C PRO A 503 7.76 28.31 3.04
N LYS A 504 7.69 27.45 2.02
CA LYS A 504 8.37 27.76 0.75
C LYS A 504 7.59 28.85 0.01
#